data_AF-A0A087BRJ5-F1
#
_entry.id   AF-A0A087BRJ5-F1
#
_cell.length_a   1.000
_cell.length_b   1.000
_cell.length_c   1.000
_cell.angle_alpha   90.00
_cell.angle_beta   90.00
_cell.angle_gamma   90.00
#
_symmetry.space_group_name_H-M   'P 1'
#
loop_
_entity.id
_entity.type
_entity.pdbx_description
1 polymer ?
#
loop_
_entity_poly.entity_id
_entity_poly.type
_entity_poly.pdbx_seq_one_letter_code
_entity_poly.pdbx_strand_id
1 'polypeptide(L)'
;MFLPAAALPAGTTTLRKNAKVEYAVVAGRRGPQAMDVKLIAAGPSLVKATCPKPDDMAAICEDLIKMLDSAGNTLRRHHYPSPSESRKLATLLRAVADNFDVQD
;
A
#
# COMPACT_ATOMS: atom_id res chain seq x y z
N MET A 1 -9.87 -21.89 3.13
CA MET A 1 -8.92 -21.77 4.25
C MET A 1 -9.39 -20.64 5.15
N PHE A 2 -9.64 -20.89 6.43
CA PHE A 2 -10.13 -19.86 7.36
C PHE A 2 -8.97 -19.36 8.23
N LEU A 3 -8.80 -18.03 8.33
CA LEU A 3 -7.82 -17.39 9.19
C LEU A 3 -8.53 -16.78 10.41
N PRO A 4 -8.46 -17.40 11.60
CA PRO A 4 -8.98 -16.81 12.83
C PRO A 4 -8.11 -15.63 13.27
N ALA A 5 -8.72 -14.59 13.87
CA ALA A 5 -8.00 -13.44 14.40
C ALA A 5 -6.95 -13.82 15.46
N ALA A 6 -7.17 -14.91 16.19
CA ALA A 6 -6.24 -15.45 17.18
C ALA A 6 -4.96 -16.06 16.58
N ALA A 7 -4.93 -16.29 15.27
CA ALA A 7 -3.73 -16.80 14.60
C ALA A 7 -2.80 -15.68 14.12
N LEU A 8 -3.16 -14.41 14.29
CA LEU A 8 -2.31 -13.28 13.94
C LEU A 8 -1.16 -13.10 14.95
N PRO A 9 0.03 -12.63 14.51
CA PRO A 9 1.12 -12.29 15.41
C PRO A 9 0.68 -11.25 16.44
N ALA A 10 1.23 -11.32 17.66
CA ALA A 10 0.99 -10.34 18.70
C ALA A 10 1.26 -8.91 18.17
N GLY A 11 0.25 -8.03 18.26
CA GLY A 11 0.33 -6.66 17.77
C GLY A 11 -0.20 -6.42 16.34
N THR A 12 -0.57 -7.46 15.58
CA THR A 12 -1.17 -7.30 14.25
C THR A 12 -2.67 -7.59 14.30
N THR A 13 -3.50 -6.55 14.27
CA THR A 13 -4.98 -6.70 14.24
C THR A 13 -5.51 -6.93 12.82
N THR A 14 -4.75 -6.50 11.80
CA THR A 14 -5.14 -6.60 10.38
C THR A 14 -3.94 -6.89 9.49
N LEU A 15 -4.08 -7.85 8.56
CA LEU A 15 -3.09 -8.09 7.51
C LEU A 15 -3.37 -7.22 6.28
N ARG A 16 -2.32 -6.65 5.68
CA ARG A 16 -2.43 -5.97 4.38
C ARG A 16 -2.75 -7.00 3.29
N LYS A 17 -3.57 -6.61 2.31
CA LYS A 17 -3.83 -7.42 1.12
C LYS A 17 -2.49 -7.74 0.43
N ASN A 18 -2.28 -9.00 0.05
CA ASN A 18 -1.05 -9.53 -0.55
C ASN A 18 0.17 -9.67 0.39
N ALA A 19 0.00 -9.58 1.72
CA ALA A 19 1.06 -9.93 2.65
C ALA A 19 1.43 -11.43 2.52
N LYS A 20 2.73 -11.72 2.36
CA LYS A 20 3.24 -13.09 2.43
C LYS A 20 3.27 -13.53 3.89
N VAL A 21 2.68 -14.68 4.17
CA VAL A 21 2.59 -15.24 5.51
C VAL A 21 2.99 -16.71 5.48
N GLU A 22 3.75 -17.12 6.48
CA GLU A 22 3.94 -18.51 6.83
C GLU A 22 2.84 -18.87 7.82
N TYR A 23 2.19 -20.01 7.63
CA TYR A 23 1.15 -20.47 8.55
C TYR A 23 1.19 -21.98 8.63
N ALA A 24 0.89 -22.51 9.81
CA ALA A 24 0.61 -23.93 9.98
C ALA A 24 -0.87 -24.20 9.62
N VAL A 25 -1.13 -25.32 8.94
CA VAL A 25 -2.49 -25.78 8.63
C VAL A 25 -2.93 -26.74 9.71
N VAL A 26 -4.04 -26.45 10.38
CA VAL A 26 -4.66 -27.32 11.39
C VAL A 26 -6.10 -27.63 10.95
N ALA A 27 -6.54 -28.88 11.10
CA ALA A 27 -7.93 -29.25 10.85
C ALA A 27 -8.84 -28.77 12.00
N GLY A 28 -9.65 -27.74 11.75
CA GLY A 28 -10.56 -27.16 12.73
C GLY A 28 -12.02 -27.57 12.51
N ARG A 29 -12.90 -27.12 13.42
CA ARG A 29 -14.35 -27.38 13.37
C ARG A 29 -15.04 -26.87 12.09
N ARG A 30 -14.43 -25.96 11.35
CA ARG A 30 -14.96 -25.37 10.10
C ARG A 30 -14.11 -25.72 8.86
N GLY A 31 -13.38 -26.84 8.90
CA GLY A 31 -12.43 -27.23 7.87
C GLY A 31 -11.00 -26.73 8.16
N PRO A 32 -10.09 -26.72 7.17
CA PRO A 32 -8.70 -26.34 7.38
C PRO A 32 -8.58 -24.87 7.81
N GLN A 33 -7.93 -24.66 8.95
CA GLN A 33 -7.67 -23.38 9.61
C GLN A 33 -6.17 -23.07 9.62
N ALA A 34 -5.84 -21.79 9.43
CA ALA A 34 -4.46 -21.30 9.62
C ALA A 34 -4.25 -21.07 11.13
N MET A 35 -3.15 -21.60 11.67
CA MET A 35 -2.65 -21.30 13.01
C MET A 35 -1.19 -20.86 12.91
N ASP A 36 -0.72 -20.14 13.93
CA ASP A 36 0.65 -19.65 14.02
C ASP A 36 1.07 -18.86 12.76
N VAL A 37 0.28 -17.84 12.40
CA VAL A 37 0.61 -17.02 11.24
C VAL A 37 1.79 -16.16 11.60
N LYS A 38 2.93 -16.43 10.96
CA LYS A 38 4.10 -15.57 11.00
C LYS A 38 4.08 -14.72 9.73
N LEU A 39 4.17 -13.41 9.90
CA LEU A 39 4.43 -12.52 8.78
C LEU A 39 5.84 -12.85 8.28
N ILE A 40 5.95 -13.37 7.06
CA ILE A 40 7.25 -13.43 6.40
C ILE A 40 7.52 -12.00 6.01
N ALA A 41 8.54 -11.38 6.64
CA ALA A 41 9.05 -10.09 6.21
C ALA A 41 9.14 -10.15 4.69
N ALA A 42 8.37 -9.28 4.01
CA ALA A 42 8.32 -9.31 2.57
C ALA A 42 9.78 -9.22 2.10
N GLY A 43 10.28 -10.29 1.47
CA GLY A 43 11.61 -10.27 0.85
C GLY A 43 11.74 -8.96 0.06
N PRO A 44 12.96 -8.39 0.05
CA PRO A 44 13.23 -6.94 -0.06
C PRO A 44 12.11 -6.23 -0.79
N SER A 45 11.34 -5.44 -0.03
CA SER A 45 10.14 -4.71 -0.44
C SER A 45 9.95 -4.69 -1.96
N LEU A 46 8.84 -5.22 -2.48
CA LEU A 46 8.47 -5.14 -3.90
C LEU A 46 8.70 -3.73 -4.49
N VAL A 47 8.63 -2.72 -3.64
CA VAL A 47 9.01 -1.32 -3.88
C VAL A 47 10.43 -1.16 -4.43
N LYS A 48 11.46 -1.78 -3.85
CA LYS A 48 12.84 -1.71 -4.36
C LYS A 48 13.01 -2.39 -5.73
N ALA A 49 12.18 -3.38 -6.05
CA ALA A 49 12.25 -4.09 -7.34
C ALA A 49 11.54 -3.35 -8.47
N THR A 50 10.54 -2.51 -8.16
CA THR A 50 9.78 -1.73 -9.15
C THR A 50 10.01 -0.23 -9.07
N CYS A 51 10.87 0.24 -8.16
CA CYS A 51 11.18 1.66 -8.03
C CYS A 51 11.80 2.15 -9.37
N PRO A 52 11.21 3.19 -10.00
CA PRO A 52 11.81 3.86 -11.14
C PRO A 52 13.25 4.30 -10.85
N LYS A 53 14.04 4.51 -11.90
CA LYS A 53 15.38 5.10 -11.71
C LYS A 53 15.25 6.47 -11.02
N PRO A 54 16.25 6.91 -10.26
CA PRO A 54 16.19 8.18 -9.54
C PRO A 54 15.81 9.38 -10.43
N ASP A 55 16.35 9.45 -11.65
CA ASP A 55 16.02 10.51 -12.61
C ASP A 55 14.55 10.46 -13.07
N ASP A 56 14.03 9.26 -13.33
CA ASP A 56 12.63 9.06 -13.68
C ASP A 56 11.71 9.43 -12.50
N MET A 57 12.09 9.06 -11.28
CA MET A 57 11.36 9.42 -10.07
C MET A 57 11.36 10.93 -9.83
N ALA A 58 12.47 11.61 -10.09
CA ALA A 58 12.56 13.07 -10.00
C ALA A 58 11.58 13.75 -10.97
N ALA A 59 11.52 13.28 -12.22
CA ALA A 59 10.56 13.78 -13.21
C ALA A 59 9.10 13.53 -12.78
N ILE A 60 8.79 12.34 -12.28
CA ILE A 60 7.45 12.00 -11.76
C ILE A 60 7.07 12.92 -10.59
N CYS A 61 7.99 13.18 -9.66
CA CYS A 61 7.76 14.10 -8.55
C CYS A 61 7.52 15.55 -9.04
N GLU A 62 8.27 16.01 -10.04
CA GLU A 62 8.09 17.35 -10.62
C GLU A 62 6.69 17.51 -11.23
N ASP A 63 6.23 16.51 -11.99
CA ASP A 63 4.89 16.51 -12.58
C ASP A 63 3.81 16.45 -11.50
N LEU A 64 4.02 15.66 -10.45
CA LEU A 64 3.11 15.61 -9.30
C LEU A 64 3.01 16.97 -8.59
N ILE A 65 4.12 17.67 -8.40
CA ILE A 65 4.14 19.02 -7.81
C ILE A 65 3.31 19.99 -8.65
N LYS A 66 3.49 19.99 -9.98
CA LYS A 66 2.71 20.84 -10.91
C LYS A 66 1.20 20.55 -10.81
N MET A 67 0.83 19.27 -10.75
CA MET A 67 -0.58 18.87 -10.58
C MET A 67 -1.15 19.28 -9.22
N LEU A 68 -0.36 19.12 -8.15
CA LEU A 68 -0.75 19.54 -6.80
C LEU A 68 -0.92 21.04 -6.68
N ASP A 69 -0.08 21.85 -7.34
CA ASP A 69 -0.23 23.29 -7.32
C ASP A 69 -1.50 23.75 -8.04
N SER A 70 -1.80 23.15 -9.20
CA SER A 70 -3.07 23.38 -9.91
C SER A 70 -4.29 23.04 -9.03
N ALA A 71 -4.28 21.87 -8.39
CA ALA A 71 -5.32 21.47 -7.45
C ALA A 71 -5.40 22.40 -6.23
N GLY A 72 -4.26 22.81 -5.68
CA GLY A 72 -4.13 23.74 -4.56
C GLY A 72 -4.71 25.11 -4.89
N ASN A 73 -4.52 25.61 -6.10
CA ASN A 73 -5.13 26.86 -6.56
C ASN A 73 -6.66 26.79 -6.63
N THR A 74 -7.21 25.62 -6.96
CA THR A 74 -8.67 25.38 -6.96
C THR A 74 -9.20 25.32 -5.53
N LEU A 75 -8.49 24.59 -4.66
CA LEU A 75 -8.81 24.49 -3.23
C LEU A 75 -8.76 25.84 -2.51
N ARG A 76 -7.77 26.70 -2.84
CA ARG A 76 -7.68 28.08 -2.32
C ARG A 76 -8.88 28.94 -2.71
N ARG A 77 -9.58 28.60 -3.80
CA ARG A 77 -10.83 29.25 -4.22
C ARG A 77 -12.07 28.61 -3.56
N HIS A 78 -11.90 27.85 -2.49
CA HIS A 78 -12.96 27.15 -1.74
C HIS A 78 -13.72 26.09 -2.55
N HIS A 79 -13.13 25.57 -3.64
CA HIS A 79 -13.72 24.52 -4.46
C HIS A 79 -12.76 23.34 -4.60
N TYR A 80 -13.31 22.12 -4.64
CA TYR A 80 -12.52 20.95 -5.00
C TYR A 80 -12.35 20.86 -6.52
N PRO A 81 -11.22 20.30 -7.02
CA PRO A 81 -11.09 19.91 -8.42
C PRO A 81 -12.21 18.94 -8.82
N SER A 82 -12.42 18.77 -10.12
CA SER A 82 -13.46 17.87 -10.61
C SER A 82 -13.30 16.44 -10.06
N PRO A 83 -14.37 15.63 -9.97
CA PRO A 83 -14.27 14.26 -9.45
C PRO A 83 -13.26 13.38 -10.20
N SER A 84 -13.09 13.62 -11.51
CA SER A 84 -12.13 12.90 -12.36
C SER A 84 -10.69 13.32 -12.05
N GLU A 85 -10.42 14.61 -11.90
CA GLU A 85 -9.10 15.14 -11.50
C GLU A 85 -8.72 14.70 -10.10
N SER A 86 -9.66 14.79 -9.15
CA SER A 86 -9.46 14.34 -7.77
C SER A 86 -9.11 12.86 -7.70
N ARG A 87 -9.78 12.01 -8.50
CA ARG A 87 -9.48 10.57 -8.59
C ARG A 87 -8.09 10.32 -9.20
N LYS A 88 -7.75 11.02 -10.28
CA LYS A 88 -6.42 10.91 -10.92
C LYS A 88 -5.32 11.29 -9.93
N LEU A 89 -5.47 12.42 -9.26
CA LEU A 89 -4.51 12.91 -8.26
C LEU A 89 -4.34 11.91 -7.11
N ALA A 90 -5.43 11.36 -6.58
CA ALA A 90 -5.38 10.35 -5.51
C ALA A 90 -4.70 9.05 -5.95
N THR A 91 -4.88 8.63 -7.20
CA THR A 91 -4.19 7.44 -7.75
C THR A 91 -2.69 7.68 -7.85
N LEU A 92 -2.28 8.83 -8.38
CA LEU A 92 -0.87 9.17 -8.55
C LEU A 92 -0.15 9.32 -7.21
N LEU A 93 -0.77 10.00 -6.23
CA LEU A 93 -0.20 10.12 -4.88
C LEU A 93 0.05 8.76 -4.23
N ARG A 94 -0.88 7.80 -4.39
CA ARG A 94 -0.69 6.44 -3.86
C ARG A 94 0.43 5.72 -4.60
N ALA A 95 0.47 5.79 -5.92
CA ALA A 95 1.52 5.15 -6.71
C ALA A 95 2.92 5.69 -6.36
N VAL A 96 3.06 7.00 -6.17
CA VAL A 96 4.32 7.61 -5.73
C VAL A 96 4.66 7.18 -4.30
N ALA A 97 3.69 7.20 -3.37
CA ALA A 97 3.90 6.73 -2.01
C ALA A 97 4.36 5.26 -1.98
N ASP A 98 3.75 4.40 -2.79
CA ASP A 98 4.13 2.99 -2.94
C ASP A 98 5.58 2.86 -3.42
N ASN A 99 6.10 3.77 -4.27
CA ASN A 99 7.50 3.74 -4.71
C ASN A 99 8.51 4.20 -3.64
N PHE A 100 8.06 4.91 -2.60
CA PHE A 100 8.87 5.38 -1.48
C PHE A 100 8.64 4.58 -0.19
N ASP A 101 7.72 3.61 -0.17
CA ASP A 101 7.42 2.75 0.98
C ASP A 101 8.52 1.69 1.18
N VAL A 102 9.68 2.13 1.68
CA VAL A 102 10.80 1.26 2.03
C VAL A 102 10.53 0.66 3.42
N GLN A 103 10.37 -0.66 3.50
CA GLN A 103 10.26 -1.39 4.77
C GLN A 103 11.67 -1.52 5.36
N ASP A 104 11.87 -1.02 6.58
CA ASP A 104 13.01 -1.38 7.44
C ASP A 104 12.93 -2.85 7.89
#